data_AF-G5DZP9-F1
#
_entry.id   AF-G5DZP9-F1
#
_cell.length_a   1.000
_cell.length_b   1.000
_cell.length_c   1.000
_cell.angle_alpha   90.00
_cell.angle_beta   90.00
_cell.angle_gamma   90.00
#
_symmetry.space_group_name_H-M   'P 1'
#
loop_
_entity.id
_entity.type
_entity.pdbx_description
1 polymer ?
#
loop_
_entity_poly.entity_id
_entity_poly.type
_entity_poly.pdbx_seq_one_letter_code
_entity_poly.pdbx_strand_id
1 'polypeptide(L)'
;DNGNYLFLSNAICRYFMSAGNDLCDLINQWLEWESVELQPALSAALYAHVVQGKKKGHRIGNVSPLFQKLENDQIESLRKRFGGGQVKVEPKVSASQEAPVQKDNKVVNQQRVKELMEEVEKQGYHVRDLKSKKAEKSTIDGEVQKLLALKKELALAEGKSPDPPAQKGKKK
;
A
#
# COMPACT_ATOMS: atom_id res chain seq x y z
N ASP A 1 8.76 -24.30 -29.18
CA ASP A 1 7.76 -23.76 -28.22
C ASP A 1 6.66 -23.04 -28.96
N ASN A 2 5.41 -23.42 -28.72
CA ASN A 2 4.28 -23.04 -29.59
C ASN A 2 3.46 -21.84 -29.10
N GLY A 3 4.00 -21.01 -28.19
CA GLY A 3 3.43 -19.71 -27.79
C GLY A 3 2.07 -19.70 -27.08
N ASN A 4 1.32 -20.81 -27.09
CA ASN A 4 -0.06 -20.90 -26.58
C ASN A 4 -0.19 -20.83 -25.06
N TYR A 5 0.91 -20.93 -24.32
CA TYR A 5 0.92 -20.63 -22.90
C TYR A 5 0.88 -19.12 -22.71
N LEU A 6 -0.34 -18.59 -22.68
CA LEU A 6 -0.65 -17.28 -22.12
C LEU A 6 0.15 -17.10 -20.83
N PHE A 7 0.87 -15.98 -20.74
CA PHE A 7 1.47 -15.55 -19.49
C PHE A 7 0.36 -15.55 -18.44
N LEU A 8 0.44 -16.47 -17.47
CA LEU A 8 -0.42 -16.45 -16.29
C LEU A 8 -0.35 -15.02 -15.74
N SER A 9 -1.48 -14.36 -15.50
CA SER A 9 -1.49 -12.90 -15.25
C SER A 9 -0.55 -12.50 -14.10
N ASN A 10 -0.37 -13.40 -13.14
CA ASN A 10 0.51 -13.22 -11.99
C ASN A 10 1.92 -13.79 -12.17
N ALA A 11 2.27 -14.45 -13.28
CA ALA A 11 3.65 -14.88 -13.56
C ALA A 11 4.64 -13.69 -13.56
N ILE A 12 4.16 -12.48 -13.87
CA ILE A 12 4.94 -11.24 -13.76
C ILE A 12 5.39 -10.94 -12.32
N CYS A 13 4.69 -11.48 -11.30
CA CYS A 13 5.08 -11.38 -9.89
C CYS A 13 6.46 -11.97 -9.61
N ARG A 14 6.92 -12.97 -10.37
CA ARG A 14 8.30 -13.49 -10.29
C ARG A 14 9.33 -12.38 -10.52
N TYR A 15 9.09 -11.50 -11.50
CA TYR A 15 10.02 -10.42 -11.83
C TYR A 15 9.97 -9.26 -10.82
N PHE A 16 8.81 -9.00 -10.21
CA PHE A 16 8.67 -7.96 -9.18
C PHE A 16 9.15 -8.39 -7.78
N MET A 17 9.10 -9.68 -7.45
CA MET A 17 9.38 -10.19 -6.09
C MET A 17 10.60 -11.13 -6.01
N SER A 18 11.46 -11.18 -7.02
CA SER A 18 12.72 -11.94 -6.98
C SER A 18 13.73 -11.31 -6.01
N ALA A 19 13.64 -11.70 -4.74
CA ALA A 19 14.42 -11.17 -3.62
C ALA A 19 14.90 -12.29 -2.68
N GLY A 20 15.76 -13.18 -3.19
CA GLY A 20 16.28 -14.35 -2.47
C GLY A 20 15.52 -15.63 -2.79
N ASN A 21 16.18 -16.78 -2.61
CA ASN A 21 15.73 -18.06 -3.13
C ASN A 21 14.42 -18.54 -2.46
N ASP A 22 14.29 -18.39 -1.14
CA ASP A 22 13.13 -18.89 -0.38
C ASP A 22 11.80 -18.24 -0.80
N LEU A 23 11.85 -16.99 -1.27
CA LEU A 23 10.67 -16.32 -1.84
C LEU A 23 10.33 -16.82 -3.24
N CYS A 24 11.33 -17.26 -4.03
CA CYS A 24 11.11 -17.82 -5.35
C CYS A 24 10.26 -19.09 -5.27
N ASP A 25 10.58 -20.01 -4.34
CA ASP A 25 9.87 -21.28 -4.20
C ASP A 25 8.42 -21.09 -3.71
N LEU A 26 8.18 -20.16 -2.77
CA LEU A 26 6.83 -19.81 -2.34
C LEU A 26 6.01 -19.16 -3.46
N ILE A 27 6.62 -18.29 -4.28
CA ILE A 27 5.98 -17.70 -5.47
C ILE A 27 5.68 -18.80 -6.50
N ASN A 28 6.58 -19.77 -6.69
CA ASN A 28 6.38 -20.88 -7.62
C ASN A 28 5.21 -21.76 -7.18
N GLN A 29 5.16 -22.17 -5.91
CA GLN A 29 4.07 -22.97 -5.34
C GLN A 29 2.72 -22.24 -5.47
N TRP A 30 2.68 -20.92 -5.25
CA TRP A 30 1.45 -20.14 -5.36
C TRP A 30 0.96 -19.98 -6.81
N LEU A 31 1.87 -19.78 -7.76
CA LEU A 31 1.54 -19.71 -9.20
C LEU A 31 1.13 -21.08 -9.77
N GLU A 32 1.74 -22.16 -9.28
CA GLU A 32 1.33 -23.52 -9.61
C GLU A 32 -0.10 -23.77 -9.10
N TRP A 33 -0.37 -23.51 -7.82
CA TRP A 33 -1.71 -23.61 -7.21
C TRP A 33 -2.76 -22.76 -7.93
N GLU A 34 -2.41 -21.52 -8.33
CA GLU A 34 -3.31 -20.69 -9.16
C GLU A 34 -3.68 -21.40 -10.47
N SER A 35 -2.71 -22.01 -11.14
CA SER A 35 -2.91 -22.66 -12.45
C SER A 35 -3.67 -23.99 -12.37
N VAL A 36 -3.48 -24.77 -11.30
CA VAL A 36 -4.06 -26.13 -11.17
C VAL A 36 -5.36 -26.19 -10.36
N GLU A 37 -5.57 -25.27 -9.40
CA GLU A 37 -6.79 -25.25 -8.58
C GLU A 37 -7.63 -24.00 -8.83
N LEU A 38 -7.06 -22.79 -8.67
CA LEU A 38 -7.85 -21.56 -8.67
C LEU A 38 -8.46 -21.24 -10.04
N GLN A 39 -7.67 -21.27 -11.12
CA GLN A 39 -8.15 -20.99 -12.48
C GLN A 39 -9.20 -22.02 -12.95
N PRO A 40 -9.01 -23.35 -12.79
CA PRO A 40 -10.04 -24.32 -13.12
C PRO A 40 -11.32 -24.15 -12.28
N ALA A 41 -11.20 -23.93 -10.97
CA ALA A 41 -12.37 -23.74 -10.10
C ALA A 41 -13.13 -22.45 -10.45
N LEU A 42 -12.43 -21.33 -10.64
CA LEU A 42 -13.03 -20.04 -10.99
C LEU A 42 -13.66 -20.06 -12.39
N SER A 43 -13.01 -20.67 -13.38
CA SER A 43 -13.57 -20.79 -14.73
C SER A 43 -14.79 -21.72 -14.77
N ALA A 44 -14.79 -22.83 -14.01
CA ALA A 44 -15.96 -23.69 -13.85
C ALA A 44 -17.11 -22.98 -13.14
N ALA A 45 -16.84 -22.23 -12.06
CA ALA A 45 -17.85 -21.47 -11.33
C ALA A 45 -18.44 -20.32 -12.17
N LEU A 46 -17.60 -19.57 -12.90
CA LEU A 46 -18.05 -18.55 -13.85
C LEU A 46 -18.83 -19.16 -15.01
N TYR A 47 -18.41 -20.30 -15.56
CA TYR A 47 -19.16 -20.98 -16.61
C TYR A 47 -20.53 -21.46 -16.09
N ALA A 48 -20.61 -22.02 -14.88
CA ALA A 48 -21.86 -22.38 -14.25
C ALA A 48 -22.78 -21.15 -14.09
N HIS A 49 -22.30 -20.10 -13.42
CA HIS A 49 -23.12 -18.93 -13.09
C HIS A 49 -23.50 -18.08 -14.31
N VAL A 50 -22.61 -17.95 -15.30
CA VAL A 50 -22.84 -17.13 -16.50
C VAL A 50 -23.54 -17.90 -17.61
N VAL A 51 -23.34 -19.22 -17.76
CA VAL A 51 -23.81 -19.99 -18.93
C VAL A 51 -24.97 -20.94 -18.62
N GLN A 52 -25.02 -21.60 -17.46
CA GLN A 52 -26.03 -22.67 -17.23
C GLN A 52 -27.48 -22.17 -17.10
N GLY A 53 -27.70 -20.85 -16.94
CA GLY A 53 -29.03 -20.23 -17.04
C GLY A 53 -29.43 -19.74 -18.44
N LYS A 54 -28.55 -19.83 -19.46
CA LYS A 54 -28.71 -19.13 -20.73
C LYS A 54 -29.12 -20.05 -21.88
N LYS A 55 -30.33 -19.82 -22.41
CA LYS A 55 -30.83 -20.47 -23.64
C LYS A 55 -29.87 -20.20 -24.81
N LYS A 56 -29.68 -21.21 -25.69
CA LYS A 56 -28.89 -21.07 -26.93
C LYS A 56 -29.37 -19.84 -27.71
N GLY A 57 -28.46 -18.89 -27.96
CA GLY A 57 -28.78 -17.61 -28.60
C GLY A 57 -28.80 -16.38 -27.68
N HIS A 58 -28.60 -16.51 -26.35
CA HIS A 58 -28.36 -15.34 -25.49
C HIS A 58 -27.05 -14.65 -25.89
N ARG A 59 -27.16 -13.57 -26.68
CA ARG A 59 -26.07 -12.62 -26.88
C ARG A 59 -25.87 -11.88 -25.56
N ILE A 60 -24.64 -11.86 -25.05
CA ILE A 60 -24.27 -10.90 -24.00
C ILE A 60 -24.55 -9.51 -24.58
N GLY A 61 -25.27 -8.67 -23.82
CA GLY A 61 -25.64 -7.32 -24.26
C GLY A 61 -24.40 -6.48 -24.61
N ASN A 62 -24.60 -5.42 -25.40
CA ASN A 62 -23.49 -4.56 -25.82
C ASN A 62 -22.67 -4.14 -24.60
N VAL A 63 -21.39 -4.53 -24.55
CA VAL A 63 -20.55 -4.35 -23.37
C VAL A 63 -20.12 -2.90 -23.29
N SER A 64 -20.92 -2.10 -22.57
CA SER A 64 -20.61 -0.70 -22.27
C SER A 64 -19.16 -0.60 -21.76
N PRO A 65 -18.32 0.25 -22.35
CA PRO A 65 -16.90 0.29 -22.01
C PRO A 65 -16.74 0.73 -20.55
N LEU A 66 -16.35 -0.21 -19.68
CA LEU A 66 -16.15 0.00 -18.25
C LEU A 66 -15.10 1.11 -17.97
N PHE A 67 -14.20 1.31 -18.92
CA PHE A 67 -13.18 2.36 -18.91
C PHE A 67 -13.54 3.45 -19.92
N GLN A 68 -14.07 4.56 -19.42
CA GLN A 68 -14.23 5.77 -20.21
C GLN A 68 -12.85 6.38 -20.50
N LYS A 69 -12.60 6.77 -21.75
CA LYS A 69 -11.37 7.47 -22.14
C LYS A 69 -11.35 8.83 -21.43
N LEU A 70 -10.33 9.06 -20.60
CA LEU A 70 -10.08 10.37 -19.99
C LEU A 70 -9.63 11.35 -21.07
N GLU A 71 -10.41 12.40 -21.26
CA GLU A 71 -10.06 13.54 -22.10
C GLU A 71 -9.14 14.51 -21.33
N ASN A 72 -8.37 15.33 -22.04
CA ASN A 72 -7.34 16.18 -21.41
C ASN A 72 -7.91 17.09 -20.33
N ASP A 73 -9.09 17.67 -20.54
CA ASP A 73 -9.79 18.53 -19.58
C ASP A 73 -10.12 17.78 -18.28
N GLN A 74 -10.49 16.50 -18.38
CA GLN A 74 -10.67 15.65 -17.20
C GLN A 74 -9.34 15.34 -16.53
N ILE A 75 -8.28 15.04 -17.30
CA ILE A 75 -6.92 14.84 -16.77
C ILE A 75 -6.43 16.07 -16.01
N GLU A 76 -6.66 17.29 -16.52
CA GLU A 76 -6.32 18.53 -15.83
C GLU A 76 -7.19 18.75 -14.59
N SER A 77 -8.50 18.49 -14.65
CA SER A 77 -9.37 18.57 -13.48
C SER A 77 -8.95 17.59 -12.36
N LEU A 78 -8.45 16.41 -12.74
CA LEU A 78 -7.98 15.38 -11.81
C LEU A 78 -6.56 15.68 -11.32
N ARG A 79 -5.68 16.27 -12.14
CA ARG A 79 -4.40 16.84 -11.67
C ARG A 79 -4.65 17.96 -10.64
N LYS A 80 -5.64 18.82 -10.87
CA LYS A 80 -6.01 19.90 -9.94
C LYS A 80 -6.67 19.41 -8.63
N ARG A 81 -7.31 18.23 -8.64
CA ARG A 81 -7.99 17.65 -7.46
C ARG A 81 -7.16 16.59 -6.71
N PHE A 82 -6.32 15.84 -7.42
CA PHE A 82 -5.63 14.63 -6.94
C PHE A 82 -4.16 14.53 -7.38
N GLY A 83 -3.63 15.50 -8.13
CA GLY A 83 -2.20 15.59 -8.47
C GLY A 83 -1.41 16.02 -7.24
N GLY A 84 -1.25 15.10 -6.30
CA GLY A 84 -0.75 15.33 -4.93
C GLY A 84 0.42 16.29 -4.90
N GLY A 85 0.23 17.42 -4.21
CA GLY A 85 1.14 18.54 -4.28
C GLY A 85 2.56 18.17 -3.86
N GLN A 86 3.52 18.36 -4.77
CA GLN A 86 4.91 18.51 -4.37
C GLN A 86 4.99 19.74 -3.47
N VAL A 87 5.25 19.54 -2.18
CA VAL A 87 5.33 20.62 -1.19
C VAL A 87 6.61 21.41 -1.44
N LYS A 88 6.54 22.41 -2.32
CA LYS A 88 7.53 23.49 -2.36
C LYS A 88 7.32 24.34 -1.12
N VAL A 89 8.14 24.11 -0.10
CA VAL A 89 8.15 24.90 1.14
C VAL A 89 8.65 26.31 0.85
N GLU A 90 7.85 27.33 1.18
CA GLU A 90 8.29 28.70 1.48
C GLU A 90 7.28 29.35 2.45
N PRO A 91 7.70 30.14 3.47
CA PRO A 91 6.86 30.47 4.63
C PRO A 91 6.18 31.85 4.56
N LYS A 92 5.05 32.00 5.27
CA LYS A 92 4.54 33.30 5.77
C LYS A 92 3.57 33.12 6.96
N VAL A 93 3.43 34.18 7.77
CA VAL A 93 2.86 34.19 9.13
C VAL A 93 1.65 35.15 9.29
N SER A 94 1.08 35.17 10.50
CA SER A 94 -0.07 35.98 11.02
C SER A 94 -1.45 35.34 10.80
N ALA A 95 -2.23 34.94 11.82
CA ALA A 95 -2.81 35.67 12.97
C ALA A 95 -3.98 36.59 12.54
N SER A 96 -5.15 36.65 13.20
CA SER A 96 -5.63 36.23 14.55
C SER A 96 -7.17 36.01 14.50
N GLN A 97 -8.03 35.68 15.50
CA GLN A 97 -8.06 35.39 16.97
C GLN A 97 -9.44 34.69 17.27
N GLU A 98 -9.90 34.18 18.43
CA GLU A 98 -9.37 34.02 19.80
C GLU A 98 -9.94 32.74 20.51
N ALA A 99 -10.81 32.86 21.55
CA ALA A 99 -11.20 31.76 22.47
C ALA A 99 -12.61 31.97 23.13
N PRO A 100 -13.12 31.04 23.99
CA PRO A 100 -12.65 30.95 25.39
C PRO A 100 -12.40 29.54 25.99
N VAL A 101 -11.21 29.40 26.62
CA VAL A 101 -10.84 28.67 27.87
C VAL A 101 -11.04 27.14 28.04
N GLN A 102 -10.01 26.51 28.64
CA GLN A 102 -9.87 25.16 29.25
C GLN A 102 -8.97 24.11 28.55
N LYS A 103 -7.75 24.45 28.06
CA LYS A 103 -6.91 23.49 27.30
C LYS A 103 -5.37 23.51 27.45
N ASP A 104 -4.76 24.12 28.48
CA ASP A 104 -3.29 24.20 28.61
C ASP A 104 -2.53 22.89 28.35
N ASN A 105 -2.85 21.81 29.06
CA ASN A 105 -2.21 20.49 28.87
C ASN A 105 -2.52 19.84 27.50
N LYS A 106 -3.51 20.32 26.74
CA LYS A 106 -3.90 19.72 25.45
C LYS A 106 -3.16 20.31 24.25
N VAL A 107 -2.82 21.60 24.29
CA VAL A 107 -2.13 22.29 23.17
C VAL A 107 -0.67 21.85 23.09
N VAL A 108 0.05 21.84 24.22
CA VAL A 108 1.46 21.38 24.29
C VAL A 108 1.57 19.93 23.79
N ASN A 109 0.66 19.06 24.24
CA ASN A 109 0.67 17.66 23.84
C ASN A 109 0.32 17.48 22.34
N GLN A 110 -0.60 18.27 21.78
CA GLN A 110 -0.88 18.27 20.33
C GLN A 110 0.30 18.75 19.50
N GLN A 111 1.05 19.75 19.96
CA GLN A 111 2.24 20.23 19.26
C GLN A 111 3.37 19.18 19.29
N ARG A 112 3.61 18.57 20.46
CA ARG A 112 4.62 17.49 20.59
C ARG A 112 4.24 16.23 19.80
N VAL A 113 2.95 15.91 19.66
CA VAL A 113 2.48 14.83 18.77
C VAL A 113 2.85 15.11 17.31
N LYS A 114 2.68 16.35 16.82
CA LYS A 114 3.08 16.71 15.44
C LYS A 114 4.59 16.58 15.23
N GLU A 115 5.39 17.09 16.17
CA GLU A 115 6.85 17.01 16.12
C GLU A 115 7.33 15.55 16.11
N LEU A 116 6.75 14.69 16.96
CA LEU A 116 7.00 13.25 16.94
C LEU A 116 6.55 12.59 15.63
N MET A 117 5.46 13.04 15.02
CA MET A 117 4.93 12.50 13.76
C MET A 117 5.83 12.83 12.57
N GLU A 118 6.30 14.08 12.47
CA GLU A 118 7.32 14.48 11.49
C GLU A 118 8.62 13.69 11.67
N GLU A 119 9.05 13.44 12.91
CA GLU A 119 10.30 12.71 13.16
C GLU A 119 10.16 11.21 12.85
N VAL A 120 9.01 10.59 13.17
CA VAL A 120 8.67 9.23 12.73
C VAL A 120 8.65 9.12 11.20
N GLU A 121 8.18 10.16 10.50
CA GLU A 121 8.16 10.20 9.04
C GLU A 121 9.57 10.32 8.45
N LYS A 122 10.37 11.31 8.88
CA LYS A 122 11.79 11.48 8.48
C LYS A 122 12.58 10.19 8.71
N GLN A 123 12.42 9.58 9.89
CA GLN A 123 13.07 8.33 10.26
C GLN A 123 12.61 7.16 9.36
N GLY A 124 11.32 7.10 9.02
CA GLY A 124 10.77 6.12 8.09
C GLY A 124 11.34 6.25 6.68
N TYR A 125 11.49 7.48 6.18
CA TYR A 125 12.18 7.76 4.92
C TYR A 125 13.66 7.35 4.98
N HIS A 126 14.39 7.70 6.04
CA HIS A 126 15.81 7.36 6.16
C HIS A 126 16.05 5.84 6.19
N VAL A 127 15.25 5.08 6.96
CA VAL A 127 15.28 3.61 6.98
C VAL A 127 14.99 3.00 5.60
N ARG A 128 14.06 3.57 4.84
CA ARG A 128 13.75 3.14 3.47
C ARG A 128 14.93 3.42 2.53
N ASP A 129 15.52 4.59 2.62
CA ASP A 129 16.64 5.02 1.78
C ASP A 129 17.89 4.16 2.00
N LEU A 130 18.22 3.86 3.28
CA LEU A 130 19.32 2.96 3.64
C LEU A 130 19.12 1.55 3.08
N LYS A 131 17.88 1.02 3.12
CA LYS A 131 17.53 -0.28 2.53
C LYS A 131 17.66 -0.27 1.01
N SER A 132 17.17 0.77 0.32
CA SER A 132 17.34 0.93 -1.13
C SER A 132 18.80 1.07 -1.55
N LYS A 133 19.64 1.71 -0.72
CA LYS A 133 21.08 1.88 -0.94
C LYS A 133 21.92 0.65 -0.55
N LYS A 134 21.29 -0.45 -0.07
CA LYS A 134 21.97 -1.65 0.46
C LYS A 134 23.04 -1.31 1.53
N ALA A 135 22.71 -0.37 2.42
CA ALA A 135 23.57 0.00 3.55
C ALA A 135 23.80 -1.19 4.50
N GLU A 136 24.78 -1.07 5.39
CA GLU A 136 25.12 -2.15 6.33
C GLU A 136 23.92 -2.52 7.22
N LYS A 137 23.71 -3.83 7.41
CA LYS A 137 22.58 -4.33 8.19
C LYS A 137 22.58 -3.81 9.64
N SER A 138 23.76 -3.67 10.25
CA SER A 138 23.92 -3.09 11.59
C SER A 138 23.31 -1.68 11.69
N THR A 139 23.64 -0.82 10.73
CA THR A 139 23.08 0.54 10.62
C THR A 139 21.56 0.49 10.41
N ILE A 140 21.07 -0.35 9.50
CA ILE A 140 19.63 -0.48 9.22
C ILE A 140 18.85 -0.95 10.45
N ASP A 141 19.34 -1.96 11.17
CA ASP A 141 18.66 -2.53 12.34
C ASP A 141 18.62 -1.51 13.50
N GLY A 142 19.69 -0.73 13.73
CA GLY A 142 19.70 0.38 14.70
C GLY A 142 18.74 1.52 14.32
N GLU A 143 18.67 1.87 13.05
CA GLU A 143 17.78 2.93 12.55
C GLU A 143 16.30 2.53 12.59
N VAL A 144 16.02 1.22 12.45
CA VAL A 144 14.71 0.60 12.70
C VAL A 144 14.37 0.59 14.20
N GLN A 145 15.32 0.36 15.10
CA GLN A 145 15.06 0.43 16.55
C GLN A 145 14.64 1.84 16.98
N LYS A 146 15.32 2.90 16.50
CA LYS A 146 14.89 4.30 16.69
C LYS A 146 13.46 4.54 16.20
N LEU A 147 13.13 4.08 14.99
CA LEU A 147 11.77 4.21 14.42
C LEU A 147 10.71 3.52 15.29
N LEU A 148 11.04 2.38 15.90
CA LEU A 148 10.15 1.66 16.82
C LEU A 148 10.04 2.32 18.20
N ALA A 149 11.04 3.09 18.65
CA ALA A 149 10.98 3.90 19.86
C ALA A 149 10.08 5.14 19.64
N LEU A 150 10.36 5.93 18.60
CA LEU A 150 9.59 7.14 18.26
C LEU A 150 8.10 6.82 18.04
N LYS A 151 7.76 5.69 17.40
CA LYS A 151 6.37 5.24 17.24
C LYS A 151 5.66 4.87 18.56
N LYS A 152 6.40 4.42 19.58
CA LYS A 152 5.84 4.19 20.92
C LYS A 152 5.61 5.51 21.65
N GLU A 153 6.55 6.45 21.56
CA GLU A 153 6.40 7.79 22.13
C GLU A 153 5.21 8.54 21.53
N LEU A 154 5.03 8.44 20.21
CA LEU A 154 3.86 8.99 19.50
C LEU A 154 2.55 8.36 20.00
N ALA A 155 2.46 7.01 20.08
CA ALA A 155 1.25 6.33 20.56
C ALA A 155 0.92 6.66 22.02
N LEU A 156 1.94 6.83 22.87
CA LEU A 156 1.79 7.30 24.26
C LEU A 156 1.29 8.76 24.32
N ALA A 157 1.84 9.65 23.50
CA ALA A 157 1.46 11.06 23.45
C ALA A 157 0.05 11.27 22.85
N GLU A 158 -0.34 10.49 21.84
CA GLU A 158 -1.70 10.51 21.28
C GLU A 158 -2.76 9.88 22.21
N GLY A 159 -2.33 9.08 23.19
CA GLY A 159 -3.23 8.32 24.06
C GLY A 159 -4.02 7.24 23.30
N LYS A 160 -3.47 6.76 22.17
CA LYS A 160 -4.13 5.80 21.27
C LYS A 160 -3.33 4.50 21.24
N SER A 161 -3.95 3.41 21.69
CA SER A 161 -3.31 2.10 21.82
C SER A 161 -2.66 1.66 20.50
N PRO A 162 -1.39 1.20 20.49
CA PRO A 162 -0.71 0.82 19.27
C PRO A 162 -1.25 -0.52 18.73
N ASP A 163 -1.63 -0.53 17.46
CA ASP A 163 -1.87 -1.77 16.72
C ASP A 163 -0.51 -2.33 16.25
N PRO A 164 -0.04 -3.49 16.74
CA PRO A 164 1.29 -4.00 16.44
C PRO A 164 1.35 -4.67 15.05
N PRO A 165 2.44 -4.50 14.27
CA PRO A 165 2.61 -5.22 13.02
C PRO A 165 2.63 -6.74 13.27
N ALA A 166 1.65 -7.45 12.70
CA ALA A 166 1.36 -8.84 13.03
C ALA A 166 2.51 -9.80 12.69
N GLN A 167 3.23 -10.27 13.71
CA GLN A 167 4.26 -11.30 13.57
C GLN A 167 3.66 -12.71 13.51
N LYS A 168 3.51 -13.25 12.30
CA LYS A 168 3.51 -14.71 12.05
C LYS A 168 4.96 -15.14 11.75
N GLY A 169 5.52 -16.19 12.35
CA GLY A 169 5.06 -16.99 13.49
C GLY A 169 5.92 -18.25 13.63
N LYS A 170 6.66 -18.41 14.73
CA LYS A 170 7.48 -19.61 15.00
C LYS A 170 6.65 -20.71 15.69
N LYS A 171 6.59 -21.89 15.07
CA LYS A 171 6.49 -23.22 15.70
C LYS A 171 7.63 -24.05 15.09
N LYS A 172 8.58 -24.58 15.86
CA LYS A 172 8.46 -25.64 16.87
C LYS A 172 8.11 -26.98 16.22
#